data_AF-A0A2T6G3H4-F1
#
_entry.id   AF-A0A2T6G3H4-F1
#
_cell.length_a   1.000
_cell.length_b   1.000
_cell.length_c   1.000
_cell.angle_alpha   90.00
_cell.angle_beta   90.00
_cell.angle_gamma   90.00
#
_symmetry.space_group_name_H-M   'P 1'
#
loop_
_entity.id
_entity.type
_entity.pdbx_description
1 polymer ?
#
loop_
_entity_poly.entity_id
_entity_poly.type
_entity_poly.pdbx_seq_one_letter_code
_entity_poly.pdbx_strand_id
1 'polypeptide(L)'
;MYELSRDHFYKAASLLKNGHPHPEVQSILENNNPGWIFTDRVDSTRTALVWSKGMKGFYLIGDETNDAFTDNLDDFIRTSIAPRMRELGMNYFEVSGHHDQWNNPWKN
;
A
#
# COMPACT_ATOMS: atom_id res chain seq x y z
N MET A 1 6.54 9.61 1.52
CA MET A 1 5.49 8.86 0.77
C MET A 1 4.45 9.85 0.26
N TYR A 2 3.79 9.53 -0.87
CA TYR A 2 2.78 10.40 -1.50
C TYR A 2 1.43 9.69 -1.59
N GLU A 3 0.36 10.32 -1.10
CA GLU A 3 -1.01 9.83 -1.30
C GLU A 3 -1.47 10.16 -2.72
N LEU A 4 -1.91 9.15 -3.47
CA LEU A 4 -2.48 9.36 -4.79
C LEU A 4 -3.91 9.90 -4.66
N SER A 5 -4.24 10.83 -5.55
CA SER A 5 -5.64 11.17 -5.80
C SER A 5 -6.32 10.00 -6.53
N ARG A 6 -7.64 9.88 -6.35
CA ARG A 6 -8.43 8.74 -6.88
C ARG A 6 -8.32 8.58 -8.40
N ASP A 7 -8.27 9.69 -9.12
CA ASP A 7 -8.07 9.75 -10.57
C ASP A 7 -6.71 9.19 -11.00
N HIS A 8 -5.76 9.01 -10.08
CA HIS A 8 -4.44 8.45 -10.35
C HIS A 8 -4.23 7.02 -9.84
N PHE A 9 -5.24 6.38 -9.24
CA PHE A 9 -5.09 5.02 -8.69
C PHE A 9 -4.60 3.99 -9.72
N TYR A 10 -5.02 4.14 -10.98
CA TYR A 10 -4.60 3.28 -12.08
C TYR A 10 -3.07 3.27 -12.31
N LYS A 11 -2.33 4.31 -11.87
CA LYS A 11 -0.87 4.37 -12.01
C LYS A 11 -0.17 3.24 -11.24
N ALA A 12 -0.79 2.71 -10.19
CA ALA A 12 -0.26 1.59 -9.42
C ALA A 12 -0.61 0.21 -10.01
N ALA A 13 -1.44 0.12 -11.06
CA ALA A 13 -1.90 -1.16 -11.62
C ALA A 13 -0.77 -2.08 -12.09
N SER A 14 0.32 -1.49 -12.60
CA SER A 14 1.49 -2.24 -13.06
C SER A 14 2.24 -2.97 -11.94
N LEU A 15 2.05 -2.57 -10.68
CA LEU A 15 2.70 -3.17 -9.50
C LEU A 15 2.10 -4.52 -9.08
N LEU A 16 0.93 -4.88 -9.61
CA LEU A 16 0.31 -6.18 -9.34
C LEU A 16 0.87 -7.31 -10.21
N LYS A 17 1.76 -7.02 -11.16
CA LYS A 17 2.35 -8.03 -12.04
C LYS A 17 3.14 -9.05 -11.23
N ASN A 18 3.03 -10.33 -11.61
CA ASN A 18 3.81 -11.45 -11.07
C ASN A 18 3.61 -11.73 -9.56
N GLY A 19 2.49 -11.29 -8.97
CA GLY A 19 2.11 -11.64 -7.60
C GLY A 19 0.80 -12.42 -7.49
N HIS A 20 0.33 -12.58 -6.27
CA HIS A 20 -0.89 -13.32 -5.95
C HIS A 20 -2.15 -12.57 -6.41
N PRO A 21 -3.24 -13.25 -6.78
CA PRO A 21 -4.49 -12.57 -7.09
C PRO A 21 -5.08 -11.95 -5.82
N HIS A 22 -5.15 -10.62 -5.78
CA HIS A 22 -5.82 -9.85 -4.72
C HIS A 22 -6.94 -8.98 -5.32
N PRO A 23 -8.14 -9.53 -5.54
CA PRO A 23 -9.29 -8.80 -6.07
C PRO A 23 -9.61 -7.53 -5.27
N GLU A 24 -9.34 -7.53 -3.97
CA GLU A 24 -9.55 -6.40 -3.08
C GLU A 24 -8.64 -5.24 -3.44
N VAL A 25 -7.36 -5.50 -3.73
CA VAL A 25 -6.40 -4.48 -4.17
C VAL A 25 -6.77 -3.99 -5.56
N GLN A 26 -7.01 -4.91 -6.50
CA GLN A 26 -7.39 -4.56 -7.87
C GLN A 26 -8.63 -3.66 -7.90
N SER A 27 -9.65 -3.96 -7.09
CA SER A 27 -10.87 -3.17 -6.98
C SER A 27 -10.63 -1.74 -6.46
N ILE A 28 -9.63 -1.52 -5.59
CA ILE A 28 -9.19 -0.16 -5.22
C ILE A 28 -8.57 0.54 -6.42
N LEU A 29 -7.63 -0.11 -7.12
CA LEU A 29 -6.91 0.48 -8.26
C LEU A 29 -7.87 0.89 -9.39
N GLU A 30 -8.94 0.12 -9.58
CA GLU A 30 -10.01 0.36 -10.56
C GLU A 30 -11.10 1.33 -10.07
N ASN A 31 -10.96 1.91 -8.88
CA ASN A 31 -11.93 2.79 -8.24
C ASN A 31 -13.31 2.15 -7.93
N ASN A 32 -13.42 0.83 -7.99
CA ASN A 32 -14.64 0.09 -7.67
C ASN A 32 -14.89 0.00 -6.16
N ASN A 33 -13.83 0.00 -5.35
CA ASN A 33 -13.92 -0.01 -3.89
C ASN A 33 -13.21 1.19 -3.24
N PRO A 34 -13.68 1.63 -2.05
CA PRO A 34 -13.05 2.72 -1.32
C PRO A 34 -11.73 2.28 -0.67
N GLY A 35 -10.69 3.10 -0.85
CA GLY A 35 -9.36 2.85 -0.31
C GLY A 35 -8.44 4.06 -0.45
N TRP A 36 -7.21 3.88 0.01
CA TRP A 36 -6.13 4.87 -0.12
C TRP A 36 -4.92 4.19 -0.75
N ILE A 37 -4.13 4.94 -1.51
CA ILE A 37 -2.89 4.45 -2.09
C ILE A 37 -1.79 5.42 -1.75
N PHE A 38 -0.76 4.93 -1.06
CA PHE A 38 0.44 5.68 -0.72
C PHE A 38 1.62 5.10 -1.49
N THR A 39 2.39 5.96 -2.14
CA THR A 39 3.44 5.57 -3.09
C THR A 39 4.79 6.18 -2.73
N ASP A 40 5.85 5.63 -3.31
CA ASP A 40 7.19 6.24 -3.28
C ASP A 40 7.28 7.48 -4.18
N ARG A 41 6.49 7.54 -5.26
CA ARG A 41 6.46 8.65 -6.24
C ARG A 41 5.16 8.60 -7.07
N VAL A 42 4.68 9.77 -7.49
CA VAL A 42 3.35 9.91 -8.13
C VAL A 42 3.30 9.35 -9.57
N ASP A 43 4.33 9.58 -10.38
CA ASP A 43 4.28 9.26 -11.82
C ASP A 43 5.05 8.00 -12.22
N SER A 44 6.05 7.60 -11.44
CA SER A 44 6.90 6.43 -11.69
C SER A 44 6.94 5.52 -10.48
N THR A 45 5.75 5.16 -9.99
CA THR A 45 5.56 4.31 -8.82
C THR A 45 6.33 3.01 -8.95
N ARG A 46 7.15 2.68 -7.95
CA ARG A 46 7.80 1.38 -7.82
C ARG A 46 7.19 0.54 -6.72
N THR A 47 6.74 1.19 -5.64
CA THR A 47 6.26 0.53 -4.43
C THR A 47 5.07 1.30 -3.89
N ALA A 48 4.04 0.58 -3.44
CA ALA A 48 2.87 1.21 -2.85
C ALA A 48 2.32 0.44 -1.65
N LEU A 49 1.71 1.20 -0.75
CA LEU A 49 0.90 0.73 0.36
C LEU A 49 -0.56 1.05 0.06
N VAL A 50 -1.41 0.02 -0.05
CA VAL A 50 -2.82 0.14 -0.43
C VAL A 50 -3.70 -0.18 0.76
N TRP A 51 -4.50 0.78 1.22
CA TRP A 51 -5.54 0.57 2.22
C TRP A 51 -6.82 0.05 1.55
N SER A 52 -7.34 -1.06 2.06
CA SER A 52 -8.67 -1.57 1.70
C SER A 52 -9.64 -1.34 2.86
N LYS A 53 -10.66 -0.47 2.65
CA LYS A 53 -11.71 -0.27 3.66
C LYS A 53 -12.50 -1.55 3.94
N GLY A 54 -12.71 -2.38 2.92
CA GLY A 54 -13.46 -3.63 3.05
C GLY A 54 -12.75 -4.64 3.94
N MET A 55 -11.44 -4.79 3.77
CA MET A 55 -10.62 -5.70 4.59
C MET A 55 -10.20 -5.11 5.92
N LYS A 56 -10.26 -3.77 6.05
CA LYS A 56 -9.69 -3.05 7.19
C LYS A 56 -8.19 -3.36 7.37
N GLY A 57 -7.49 -3.51 6.26
CA GLY A 57 -6.07 -3.85 6.22
C GLY A 57 -5.35 -3.21 5.04
N PHE A 58 -4.04 -3.32 5.06
CA PHE A 58 -3.15 -2.82 4.03
C PHE A 58 -2.50 -3.93 3.22
N TYR A 59 -2.14 -3.58 1.98
CA TYR A 59 -1.28 -4.38 1.12
C TYR A 59 -0.03 -3.63 0.72
N LEU A 60 1.11 -4.31 0.75
CA LEU A 60 2.35 -3.87 0.11
C LEU A 60 2.42 -4.47 -1.29
N ILE A 61 2.55 -3.61 -2.30
CA ILE A 61 2.63 -4.01 -3.71
C ILE A 61 3.85 -3.40 -4.38
N GLY A 62 4.33 -4.04 -5.45
CA GLY A 62 5.50 -3.57 -6.19
C GLY A 62 6.82 -4.02 -5.55
N ASP A 63 7.86 -3.23 -5.81
CA ASP A 63 9.26 -3.56 -5.50
C ASP A 63 9.56 -3.54 -3.99
N GLU A 64 9.86 -4.70 -3.43
CA GLU A 64 10.22 -4.89 -2.02
C GLU A 64 11.63 -4.37 -1.68
N THR A 65 12.48 -4.14 -2.69
CA THR A 65 13.87 -3.67 -2.51
C THR A 65 13.97 -2.14 -2.50
N ASN A 66 12.84 -1.45 -2.37
CA ASN A 66 12.80 0.01 -2.33
C ASN A 66 13.04 0.53 -0.91
N ASP A 67 14.30 0.48 -0.48
CA ASP A 67 14.72 0.83 0.89
C ASP A 67 14.24 2.22 1.31
N ALA A 68 14.29 3.20 0.42
CA ALA A 68 13.79 4.55 0.70
C ALA A 68 12.29 4.60 1.06
N PHE A 69 11.49 3.65 0.55
CA PHE A 69 10.09 3.50 0.91
C PHE A 69 9.93 2.75 2.23
N THR A 70 10.61 1.60 2.38
CA THR A 70 10.48 0.73 3.56
C THR A 70 11.06 1.37 4.82
N ASP A 71 12.20 2.05 4.72
CA ASP A 71 12.83 2.79 5.83
C ASP A 71 11.95 3.93 6.34
N ASN A 72 11.10 4.50 5.48
CA ASN A 72 10.18 5.59 5.83
C ASN A 72 8.81 5.08 6.32
N LEU A 73 8.55 3.77 6.20
CA LEU A 73 7.21 3.22 6.43
C LEU A 73 6.79 3.35 7.91
N ASP A 74 7.69 3.09 8.86
CA ASP A 74 7.40 3.20 10.30
C ASP A 74 7.02 4.64 10.69
N ASP A 75 7.83 5.60 10.26
CA ASP A 75 7.60 7.02 10.48
C ASP A 75 6.27 7.47 9.86
N PHE A 76 6.01 7.09 8.61
CA PHE A 76 4.77 7.41 7.93
C PHE A 76 3.53 6.78 8.59
N ILE A 77 3.65 5.53 9.06
CA ILE A 77 2.59 4.88 9.82
C ILE A 77 2.29 5.67 11.09
N ARG A 78 3.32 6.03 11.86
CA ARG A 78 3.19 6.74 13.13
C ARG A 78 2.59 8.12 12.97
N THR A 79 3.02 8.88 11.97
CA THR A 79 2.64 10.30 11.80
C THR A 79 1.39 10.52 10.96
N SER A 80 1.06 9.61 10.04
CA SER A 80 0.00 9.82 9.05
C SER A 80 -1.10 8.76 9.12
N ILE A 81 -0.75 7.48 9.14
CA ILE A 81 -1.75 6.40 9.11
C ILE A 81 -2.42 6.22 10.46
N ALA A 82 -1.65 6.05 11.54
CA ALA A 82 -2.18 5.74 12.87
C ALA A 82 -3.19 6.79 13.38
N PRO A 83 -2.98 8.11 13.22
CA PRO A 83 -4.00 9.11 13.57
C PRO A 83 -5.29 8.93 12.78
N ARG A 84 -5.19 8.80 11.44
CA ARG A 84 -6.34 8.61 10.54
C ARG A 84 -7.12 7.32 10.85
N MET A 85 -6.43 6.27 11.26
CA MET A 85 -7.04 5.00 11.66
C MET A 85 -7.80 5.12 12.97
N ARG A 86 -7.26 5.86 13.96
CA ARG A 86 -7.94 6.14 15.23
C ARG A 86 -9.22 6.95 15.04
N GLU A 87 -9.22 7.91 14.11
CA GLU A 87 -10.43 8.66 13.73
C GLU A 87 -11.53 7.73 13.18
N LEU A 88 -11.14 6.62 12.56
CA LEU A 88 -12.06 5.57 12.10
C LEU A 88 -12.38 4.51 13.18
N GLY A 89 -11.94 4.72 14.42
CA GLY A 89 -12.15 3.80 15.54
C GLY A 89 -11.31 2.53 15.48
N MET A 90 -10.21 2.52 14.70
CA MET A 90 -9.32 1.37 14.55
C MET A 90 -7.99 1.61 15.28
N ASN A 91 -7.65 0.67 16.18
CA ASN A 91 -6.41 0.71 16.97
C ASN A 91 -5.34 -0.26 16.47
N TYR A 92 -5.69 -1.11 15.50
CA TYR A 92 -4.79 -2.06 14.86
C TYR A 92 -5.22 -2.22 13.40
N PHE A 93 -4.31 -2.71 12.56
CA PHE A 93 -4.56 -3.13 11.20
C PHE A 93 -3.55 -4.20 10.79
N GLU A 94 -3.91 -4.99 9.79
CA GLU A 94 -3.02 -5.99 9.20
C GLU A 94 -2.31 -5.41 7.98
N VAL A 95 -1.12 -5.92 7.66
CA VAL A 95 -0.36 -5.59 6.46
C VAL A 95 0.07 -6.90 5.79
N SER A 96 -0.25 -7.07 4.52
CA SER A 96 0.10 -8.25 3.72
C SER A 96 0.91 -7.88 2.49
N GLY A 97 1.89 -8.71 2.10
CA GLY A 97 2.64 -8.54 0.87
C GLY A 97 1.96 -9.20 -0.33
N HIS A 98 1.98 -8.54 -1.49
CA HIS A 98 1.38 -9.04 -2.75
C HIS A 98 2.10 -10.27 -3.34
N HIS A 99 3.36 -10.49 -2.96
CA HIS A 99 4.16 -11.63 -3.39
C HIS A 99 5.18 -12.01 -2.32
N ASP A 100 5.69 -13.23 -2.42
CA ASP A 100 6.49 -13.86 -1.37
C ASP A 100 7.80 -13.13 -1.05
N GLN A 101 8.32 -12.30 -1.97
CA GLN A 101 9.53 -11.50 -1.69
C GLN A 101 9.33 -10.49 -0.53
N TRP A 102 8.09 -10.07 -0.27
CA TRP A 102 7.77 -9.24 0.90
C TRP A 102 7.92 -9.98 2.23
N ASN A 103 8.02 -11.32 2.23
CA ASN A 103 8.18 -12.11 3.45
C ASN A 103 9.60 -12.01 4.03
N ASN A 104 10.55 -11.43 3.30
CA ASN A 104 11.94 -11.36 3.73
C ASN A 104 12.52 -9.94 3.61
N PRO A 105 11.98 -8.96 4.36
CA PRO A 105 12.42 -7.56 4.29
C PRO A 105 13.81 -7.34 4.91
N TRP A 106 14.40 -8.34 5.58
CA TRP A 106 15.68 -8.25 6.27
C TRP A 106 16.77 -9.03 5.51
N LYS A 107 17.18 -8.51 4.35
CA LYS A 107 18.43 -8.96 3.72
C LYS A 107 19.61 -8.24 4.38
N ASN A 108 20.16 -8.86 5.42
CA ASN A 108 21.56 -8.69 5.83
C ASN A 108 22.31 -9.98 5.55
#